data_AF-A0A399IQL7-F1
#
_entry.id   AF-A0A399IQL7-F1
#
_cell.length_a   1.000
_cell.length_b   1.000
_cell.length_c   1.000
_cell.angle_alpha   90.00
_cell.angle_beta   90.00
_cell.angle_gamma   90.00
#
_symmetry.space_group_name_H-M   'P 1'
#
loop_
_entity.id
_entity.type
_entity.pdbx_description
1 polymer ?
#
loop_
_entity_poly.entity_id
_entity_poly.type
_entity_poly.pdbx_seq_one_letter_code
_entity_poly.pdbx_strand_id
1 'polypeptide(L)'
;MKIIIIKKKLLANTVLYLSLFAVIITLIYFISNNFESIQTISPINISQDAHYDLTGDGTKETLEMLNSQNKIDFNIKSSKYDYYLSNEIKDKTLFTINNHWEPKVFIHDISRDNIPEIILIGSKDNKPTSYIFHWNKDKFNLISSNQNNISGILDCKNSRTPQFYSLLSSEGLSSLKSFMLINNKSLDTSKENVTLPSLDSATQFINLIEFQYLPDDLPGIFTSTIDKNNLSLLWTLDKENYSYTFQNAFFYDYRWNDSGEPSSIRWRLSFEKSDKKGSNAGKSELVLLIDLNLDQIDSSYKINSIQKIS
;
A
#
# COMPACT_ATOMS: atom_id res chain seq x y z
N MET A 1 30.12 -63.53 -2.42
CA MET A 1 29.00 -62.92 -3.18
C MET A 1 27.76 -62.97 -2.30
N LYS A 2 27.22 -61.82 -1.85
CA LYS A 2 25.99 -61.81 -1.02
C LYS A 2 24.78 -61.79 -1.96
N ILE A 3 24.02 -62.88 -1.97
CA ILE A 3 22.80 -63.02 -2.77
C ILE A 3 21.63 -62.56 -1.89
N ILE A 4 20.92 -61.52 -2.34
CA ILE A 4 19.74 -60.99 -1.65
C ILE A 4 18.51 -61.63 -2.29
N ILE A 5 17.78 -62.45 -1.54
CA ILE A 5 16.55 -63.12 -1.98
C ILE A 5 15.36 -62.35 -1.39
N ILE A 6 14.61 -61.63 -2.23
CA ILE A 6 13.44 -60.85 -1.82
C ILE A 6 12.18 -61.53 -2.34
N LYS A 7 11.16 -61.65 -1.48
CA LYS A 7 9.83 -62.16 -1.87
C LYS A 7 9.18 -61.20 -2.86
N LYS A 8 8.69 -61.72 -4.00
CA LYS A 8 8.05 -60.93 -5.08
C LYS A 8 6.93 -59.98 -4.59
N LYS A 9 6.15 -60.40 -3.59
CA LYS A 9 5.10 -59.58 -2.95
C LYS A 9 5.66 -58.40 -2.14
N LEU A 10 6.79 -58.60 -1.46
CA LEU A 10 7.49 -57.54 -0.74
C LEU A 10 8.01 -56.49 -1.74
N LEU A 11 8.62 -56.95 -2.84
CA LEU A 11 9.13 -56.07 -3.90
C LEU A 11 8.01 -55.23 -4.54
N ALA A 12 6.86 -55.85 -4.85
CA ALA A 12 5.71 -55.15 -5.40
C ALA A 12 5.14 -54.09 -4.44
N ASN A 13 5.03 -54.43 -3.15
CA ASN A 13 4.58 -53.48 -2.14
C ASN A 13 5.57 -52.31 -1.98
N THR A 14 6.88 -52.58 -1.97
CA THR A 14 7.90 -51.53 -1.87
C THR A 14 7.85 -50.57 -3.06
N VAL A 15 7.71 -51.10 -4.29
CA VAL A 15 7.55 -50.27 -5.50
C VAL A 15 6.28 -49.42 -5.42
N LEU A 16 5.17 -50.00 -4.93
CA LEU A 16 3.91 -49.27 -4.77
C LEU A 16 4.04 -48.13 -3.75
N TYR A 17 4.63 -48.38 -2.58
CA TYR A 17 4.84 -47.33 -1.58
C TYR A 17 5.78 -46.21 -2.07
N LEU A 18 6.84 -46.56 -2.80
CA LEU A 18 7.75 -45.57 -3.39
C LEU A 18 7.05 -44.71 -4.45
N SER A 19 6.21 -45.33 -5.29
CA SER A 19 5.43 -44.59 -6.29
C SER A 19 4.43 -43.63 -5.64
N LEU A 20 3.75 -44.06 -4.57
CA LEU A 20 2.80 -43.23 -3.84
C LEU A 20 3.51 -42.03 -3.18
N PHE A 21 4.68 -42.28 -2.59
CA PHE A 21 5.50 -41.24 -1.97
C PHE A 21 5.98 -40.20 -2.99
N ALA A 22 6.42 -40.64 -4.16
CA ALA A 22 6.80 -39.73 -5.24
C ALA A 22 5.64 -38.85 -5.70
N VAL A 23 4.43 -39.42 -5.84
CA VAL A 23 3.21 -38.66 -6.19
C VAL A 23 2.88 -37.61 -5.13
N ILE A 24 2.96 -37.96 -3.85
CA ILE A 24 2.72 -37.04 -2.73
C ILE A 24 3.74 -35.88 -2.76
N ILE A 25 5.03 -36.17 -2.98
CA ILE A 25 6.06 -35.12 -3.09
C ILE A 25 5.76 -34.18 -4.26
N THR A 26 5.40 -34.71 -5.43
CA THR A 26 5.05 -33.87 -6.58
C THR A 26 3.82 -33.00 -6.32
N LEU A 27 2.79 -33.53 -5.66
CA LEU A 27 1.61 -32.76 -5.26
C LEU A 27 1.98 -31.64 -4.28
N ILE A 28 2.78 -31.94 -3.26
CA ILE A 28 3.25 -30.92 -2.29
C ILE A 28 4.03 -29.83 -3.01
N TYR A 29 4.92 -30.18 -3.93
CA TYR A 29 5.72 -29.21 -4.70
C TYR A 29 4.85 -28.29 -5.56
N PHE A 30 3.87 -28.83 -6.29
CA PHE A 30 2.95 -28.02 -7.09
C PHE A 30 2.02 -27.15 -6.24
N ILE A 31 1.55 -27.68 -5.11
CA ILE A 31 0.70 -26.93 -4.17
C ILE A 31 1.52 -25.80 -3.53
N SER A 32 2.75 -26.05 -3.07
CA SER A 32 3.58 -25.05 -2.40
C SER A 32 4.01 -23.92 -3.35
N ASN A 33 4.33 -24.23 -4.61
CA ASN A 33 4.77 -23.23 -5.58
C ASN A 33 3.64 -22.34 -6.11
N ASN A 34 2.38 -22.74 -5.94
CA ASN A 34 1.23 -21.96 -6.41
C ASN A 34 0.73 -20.93 -5.39
N PHE A 35 1.27 -20.92 -4.17
CA PHE A 35 0.93 -19.93 -3.15
C PHE A 35 1.98 -18.82 -3.10
N GLU A 36 2.03 -17.96 -4.11
CA GLU A 36 2.65 -16.65 -3.92
C GLU A 36 1.69 -15.78 -3.11
N SER A 37 2.07 -15.47 -1.87
CA SER A 37 1.32 -14.52 -1.05
C SER A 37 1.37 -13.13 -1.69
N ILE A 38 0.23 -12.61 -2.13
CA ILE A 38 0.10 -11.24 -2.61
C ILE A 38 0.09 -10.31 -1.38
N GLN A 39 1.10 -9.45 -1.23
CA GLN A 39 1.18 -8.49 -0.13
C GLN A 39 0.11 -7.41 -0.29
N THR A 40 -0.81 -7.24 0.65
CA THR A 40 -1.89 -6.25 0.51
C THR A 40 -1.43 -4.87 1.01
N ILE A 41 -1.65 -3.80 0.23
CA ILE A 41 -1.63 -2.40 0.72
C ILE A 41 -3.09 -1.99 0.87
N SER A 42 -3.74 -2.53 1.90
CA SER A 42 -5.13 -2.20 2.16
C SER A 42 -5.21 -1.28 3.36
N PRO A 43 -5.91 -0.13 3.24
CA PRO A 43 -6.26 0.64 4.42
C PRO A 43 -7.13 -0.20 5.34
N ILE A 44 -7.13 0.14 6.62
CA ILE A 44 -7.94 -0.55 7.62
C ILE A 44 -9.40 -0.33 7.28
N ASN A 45 -10.17 -1.40 7.37
CA ASN A 45 -11.61 -1.31 7.29
C ASN A 45 -12.17 -0.86 8.65
N ILE A 46 -12.48 0.42 8.74
CA ILE A 46 -12.94 1.07 9.98
C ILE A 46 -14.37 0.64 10.34
N SER A 47 -15.14 0.14 9.37
CA SER A 47 -16.50 -0.37 9.59
C SER A 47 -16.54 -1.75 10.27
N GLN A 48 -15.41 -2.46 10.32
CA GLN A 48 -15.27 -3.76 10.96
C GLN A 48 -14.44 -3.57 12.23
N ASP A 49 -15.11 -3.31 13.36
CA ASP A 49 -14.56 -3.20 14.73
C ASP A 49 -13.02 -3.35 14.80
N ALA A 50 -12.35 -2.24 14.46
CA ALA A 50 -10.93 -2.19 14.17
C ALA A 50 -10.12 -2.19 15.47
N HIS A 51 -9.74 -3.38 15.94
CA HIS A 51 -8.99 -3.56 17.19
C HIS A 51 -7.47 -3.70 16.97
N TYR A 52 -6.70 -2.72 17.46
CA TYR A 52 -5.24 -2.65 17.32
C TYR A 52 -4.60 -2.26 18.66
N ASP A 53 -3.43 -2.81 18.97
CA ASP A 53 -2.60 -2.32 20.07
C ASP A 53 -1.88 -1.06 19.58
N LEU A 54 -2.46 0.11 19.87
CA LEU A 54 -1.99 1.42 19.43
C LEU A 54 -1.11 2.10 20.48
N THR A 55 -1.05 1.54 21.69
CA THR A 55 -0.32 2.11 22.83
C THR A 55 0.93 1.30 23.22
N GLY A 56 1.06 0.07 22.68
CA GLY A 56 2.16 -0.85 22.97
C GLY A 56 2.04 -1.55 24.33
N ASP A 57 0.86 -1.51 24.97
CA ASP A 57 0.65 -2.09 26.29
C ASP A 57 0.10 -3.54 26.25
N GLY A 58 -0.12 -4.07 25.04
CA GLY A 58 -0.69 -5.40 24.80
C GLY A 58 -2.22 -5.44 24.80
N THR A 59 -2.89 -4.36 25.19
CA THR A 59 -4.35 -4.18 25.08
C THR A 59 -4.68 -3.57 23.74
N LYS A 60 -5.79 -3.98 23.13
CA LYS A 60 -6.24 -3.42 21.86
C LYS A 60 -7.22 -2.29 22.09
N GLU A 61 -6.95 -1.15 21.46
CA GLU A 61 -7.87 -0.04 21.31
C GLU A 61 -8.79 -0.24 20.11
N THR A 62 -9.97 0.39 20.15
CA THR A 62 -10.88 0.46 19.01
C THR A 62 -10.68 1.80 18.30
N LEU A 63 -10.43 1.76 16.99
CA LEU A 63 -10.40 2.96 16.15
C LEU A 63 -11.75 3.16 15.46
N GLU A 64 -12.36 4.32 15.66
CA GLU A 64 -13.67 4.68 15.10
C GLU A 64 -13.58 5.96 14.25
N MET A 65 -14.24 5.95 13.09
CA MET A 65 -14.47 7.16 12.30
C MET A 65 -15.75 7.86 12.77
N LEU A 66 -15.64 9.14 13.08
CA LEU A 66 -16.76 9.98 13.50
C LEU A 66 -17.10 11.00 12.42
N ASN A 67 -18.35 11.03 11.98
CA ASN A 67 -18.83 11.96 10.97
C ASN A 67 -19.88 12.89 11.58
N SER A 68 -19.60 14.20 11.62
CA SER A 68 -20.53 15.20 12.15
C SER A 68 -20.36 16.55 11.45
N GLN A 69 -21.46 17.20 11.06
CA GLN A 69 -21.47 18.55 10.51
C GLN A 69 -20.46 18.77 9.36
N ASN A 70 -20.41 17.84 8.39
CA ASN A 70 -19.48 17.88 7.26
C ASN A 70 -17.98 17.73 7.62
N LYS A 71 -17.69 17.33 8.87
CA LYS A 71 -16.33 17.06 9.36
C LYS A 71 -16.21 15.59 9.72
N ILE A 72 -15.00 15.08 9.53
CA ILE A 72 -14.61 13.73 9.90
C ILE A 72 -13.51 13.83 10.95
N ASP A 73 -13.66 13.04 12.02
CA ASP A 73 -12.67 12.83 13.07
C ASP A 73 -12.42 11.32 13.27
N PHE A 74 -11.36 11.01 13.99
CA PHE A 74 -11.01 9.66 14.39
C PHE A 74 -10.85 9.59 15.91
N ASN A 75 -11.61 8.71 16.54
CA ASN A 75 -11.54 8.44 17.97
C ASN A 75 -10.87 7.09 18.23
N ILE A 76 -9.95 7.09 19.17
CA ILE A 76 -9.31 5.88 19.68
C ILE A 76 -9.88 5.63 21.07
N LYS A 77 -10.67 4.56 21.19
CA LYS A 77 -11.26 4.15 22.45
C LYS A 77 -10.39 3.10 23.12
N SER A 78 -9.86 3.46 24.29
CA SER A 78 -9.23 2.53 25.22
C SER A 78 -10.23 2.14 26.31
N SER A 79 -9.84 1.23 27.20
CA SER A 79 -10.66 0.86 28.37
C SER A 79 -10.90 2.01 29.35
N LYS A 80 -10.08 3.08 29.31
CA LYS A 80 -10.09 4.18 30.30
C LYS A 80 -10.39 5.55 29.70
N TYR A 81 -10.01 5.77 28.45
CA TYR A 81 -9.99 7.08 27.80
C TYR A 81 -10.38 6.99 26.33
N ASP A 82 -10.98 8.08 25.85
CA ASP A 82 -11.24 8.34 24.43
C ASP A 82 -10.26 9.41 23.94
N TYR A 83 -9.54 9.11 22.87
CA TYR A 83 -8.58 10.01 22.25
C TYR A 83 -9.09 10.45 20.87
N TYR A 84 -9.56 11.69 20.79
CA TYR A 84 -9.97 12.33 19.54
C TYR A 84 -8.76 12.94 18.85
N LEU A 85 -8.37 12.40 17.69
CA LEU A 85 -7.17 12.83 16.99
C LEU A 85 -7.24 14.29 16.50
N SER A 86 -8.44 14.81 16.22
CA SER A 86 -8.61 16.23 15.89
C SER A 86 -8.15 17.18 16.99
N ASN A 87 -8.12 16.76 18.27
CA ASN A 87 -7.69 17.63 19.37
C ASN A 87 -6.21 18.01 19.30
N GLU A 88 -5.39 17.20 18.61
CA GLU A 88 -3.96 17.48 18.41
C GLU A 88 -3.72 18.45 17.23
N ILE A 89 -4.78 18.94 16.58
CA ILE A 89 -4.70 19.89 15.47
C ILE A 89 -5.36 21.22 15.84
N LYS A 90 -4.72 22.32 15.43
CA LYS A 90 -5.12 23.69 15.79
C LYS A 90 -6.59 24.04 15.45
N ASP A 91 -7.08 23.61 14.29
CA ASP A 91 -8.45 23.91 13.82
C ASP A 91 -9.46 22.79 14.11
N LYS A 92 -9.03 21.74 14.84
CA LYS A 92 -9.84 20.60 15.27
C LYS A 92 -10.65 19.96 14.15
N THR A 93 -10.09 19.93 12.95
CA THR A 93 -10.77 19.34 11.78
C THR A 93 -9.73 18.50 11.03
N LEU A 94 -9.88 17.17 11.05
CA LEU A 94 -9.01 16.29 10.26
C LEU A 94 -9.41 16.36 8.79
N PHE A 95 -10.63 15.95 8.47
CA PHE A 95 -11.12 15.94 7.10
C PHE A 95 -12.50 16.56 6.99
N THR A 96 -12.86 16.92 5.76
CA THR A 96 -14.21 17.30 5.36
C THR A 96 -14.83 16.18 4.56
N ILE A 97 -16.14 15.96 4.67
CA ILE A 97 -16.81 14.88 3.92
C ILE A 97 -16.56 15.02 2.43
N ASN A 98 -16.19 13.90 1.82
CA ASN A 98 -16.05 13.74 0.39
C ASN A 98 -16.77 12.43 -0.01
N ASN A 99 -17.91 12.55 -0.68
CA ASN A 99 -18.83 11.44 -0.93
C ASN A 99 -18.27 10.37 -1.90
N HIS A 100 -17.18 10.65 -2.59
CA HIS A 100 -16.54 9.73 -3.54
C HIS A 100 -15.09 9.41 -3.15
N TRP A 101 -14.65 9.84 -1.97
CA TRP A 101 -13.34 9.51 -1.42
C TRP A 101 -13.37 9.54 0.10
N GLU A 102 -13.64 8.38 0.68
CA GLU A 102 -13.61 8.21 2.14
C GLU A 102 -12.16 8.22 2.65
N PRO A 103 -11.88 8.87 3.79
CA PRO A 103 -10.57 8.84 4.42
C PRO A 103 -10.07 7.42 4.67
N LYS A 104 -8.77 7.22 4.51
CA LYS A 104 -8.08 5.95 4.67
C LYS A 104 -7.18 6.00 5.89
N VAL A 105 -7.12 4.88 6.60
CA VAL A 105 -6.21 4.68 7.74
C VAL A 105 -5.21 3.60 7.39
N PHE A 106 -3.93 3.87 7.63
CA PHE A 106 -2.87 2.88 7.63
C PHE A 106 -2.21 2.86 9.02
N ILE A 107 -1.83 1.68 9.49
CA ILE A 107 -1.13 1.47 10.76
C ILE A 107 0.20 0.80 10.44
N HIS A 108 1.30 1.46 10.80
CA HIS A 108 2.66 0.96 10.57
C HIS A 108 3.58 1.42 11.68
N ASP A 109 4.47 0.54 12.13
CA ASP A 109 5.57 0.87 13.04
C ASP A 109 6.76 1.43 12.23
N ILE A 110 6.80 2.75 12.07
CA ILE A 110 7.85 3.52 11.42
C ILE A 110 8.97 3.84 12.44
N SER A 111 8.63 3.99 13.73
CA SER A 111 9.59 4.33 14.79
C SER A 111 10.44 3.16 15.30
N ARG A 112 10.01 1.92 15.04
CA ARG A 112 10.61 0.65 15.51
C ARG A 112 10.62 0.47 17.02
N ASP A 113 9.65 1.04 17.71
CA ASP A 113 9.47 0.82 19.15
C ASP A 113 8.38 -0.22 19.47
N ASN A 114 7.81 -0.88 18.44
CA ASN A 114 6.64 -1.77 18.51
C ASN A 114 5.33 -1.06 18.83
N ILE A 115 5.29 0.26 18.78
CA ILE A 115 4.08 1.08 18.92
C ILE A 115 3.77 1.67 17.54
N PRO A 116 2.69 1.23 16.89
CA PRO A 116 2.47 1.63 15.51
C PRO A 116 2.00 3.08 15.41
N GLU A 117 2.44 3.76 14.36
CA GLU A 117 1.91 5.06 13.97
C GLU A 117 0.61 4.93 13.16
N ILE A 118 -0.28 5.90 13.37
CA ILE A 118 -1.56 6.00 12.67
C ILE A 118 -1.41 7.03 11.56
N ILE A 119 -1.53 6.59 10.32
CA ILE A 119 -1.41 7.42 9.12
C ILE A 119 -2.80 7.59 8.53
N LEU A 120 -3.28 8.83 8.54
CA LEU A 120 -4.57 9.20 7.97
C LEU A 120 -4.36 9.88 6.63
N ILE A 121 -5.14 9.51 5.62
CA ILE A 121 -5.14 10.17 4.32
C ILE A 121 -6.58 10.43 3.88
N GLY A 122 -6.91 11.68 3.54
CA GLY A 122 -8.26 12.03 3.14
C GLY A 122 -8.34 13.42 2.52
N SER A 123 -9.56 13.93 2.39
CA SER A 123 -9.84 15.24 1.80
C SER A 123 -10.14 16.27 2.89
N LYS A 124 -9.46 17.41 2.86
CA LYS A 124 -9.82 18.58 3.67
C LYS A 124 -9.99 19.78 2.75
N ASP A 125 -11.20 20.34 2.71
CA ASP A 125 -11.56 21.46 1.84
C ASP A 125 -11.22 21.17 0.36
N ASN A 126 -11.55 19.96 -0.11
CA ASN A 126 -11.26 19.43 -1.44
C ASN A 126 -9.75 19.31 -1.77
N LYS A 127 -8.88 19.39 -0.78
CA LYS A 127 -7.44 19.14 -0.95
C LYS A 127 -7.05 17.81 -0.32
N PRO A 128 -6.16 17.04 -0.96
CA PRO A 128 -5.56 15.88 -0.34
C PRO A 128 -4.81 16.32 0.91
N THR A 129 -5.02 15.61 2.01
CA THR A 129 -4.41 15.91 3.30
C THR A 129 -4.01 14.61 3.96
N SER A 130 -2.83 14.60 4.58
CA SER A 130 -2.39 13.47 5.40
C SER A 130 -1.92 13.91 6.77
N TYR A 131 -2.14 13.02 7.75
CA TYR A 131 -1.72 13.19 9.13
C TYR A 131 -1.04 11.92 9.63
N ILE A 132 -0.05 12.09 10.50
CA ILE A 132 0.62 10.97 11.18
C ILE A 132 0.58 11.24 12.66
N PHE A 133 0.05 10.27 13.41
CA PHE A 133 -0.01 10.30 14.86
C PHE A 133 0.82 9.17 15.46
N HIS A 134 1.48 9.46 16.57
CA HIS A 134 2.28 8.51 17.33
C HIS A 134 1.87 8.58 18.79
N TRP A 135 1.73 7.43 19.44
CA TRP A 135 1.47 7.36 20.87
C TRP A 135 2.73 7.68 21.67
N ASN A 136 2.65 8.68 22.53
CA ASN A 136 3.75 9.05 23.41
C ASN A 136 3.29 8.96 24.87
N LYS A 137 3.31 7.73 25.42
CA LYS A 137 3.06 7.38 26.82
C LYS A 137 1.65 7.68 27.36
N ASP A 138 1.15 8.90 27.23
CA ASP A 138 -0.13 9.34 27.80
C ASP A 138 -1.12 9.86 26.75
N LYS A 139 -0.63 10.28 25.58
CA LYS A 139 -1.47 10.76 24.48
C LYS A 139 -0.89 10.46 23.10
N PHE A 140 -1.76 10.48 22.10
CA PHE A 140 -1.36 10.54 20.70
C PHE A 140 -0.90 11.96 20.38
N ASN A 141 0.27 12.10 19.74
CA ASN A 141 0.79 13.38 19.27
C ASN A 141 0.79 13.41 17.75
N LEU A 142 0.50 14.59 17.18
CA LEU A 142 0.72 14.84 15.75
C LEU A 142 2.22 14.90 15.45
N ILE A 143 2.69 14.00 14.57
CA ILE A 143 4.07 13.95 14.08
C ILE A 143 4.23 14.76 12.79
N SER A 144 3.27 14.64 11.87
CA SER A 144 3.33 15.29 10.57
C SER A 144 1.93 15.60 10.03
N SER A 145 1.82 16.71 9.32
CA SER A 145 0.63 17.15 8.59
C SER A 145 1.06 17.78 7.28
N ASN A 146 0.48 17.36 6.16
CA ASN A 146 0.79 17.92 4.84
C ASN A 146 -0.42 17.83 3.90
N GLN A 147 -0.36 18.57 2.78
CA GLN A 147 -1.39 18.58 1.73
C GLN A 147 -0.94 17.86 0.45
N ASN A 148 -0.11 16.83 0.61
CA ASN A 148 0.41 16.05 -0.49
C ASN A 148 -0.53 14.88 -0.79
N ASN A 149 -0.60 14.46 -2.05
CA ASN A 149 -1.43 13.33 -2.48
C ASN A 149 -0.66 12.02 -2.66
N ILE A 150 0.66 12.03 -2.65
CA ILE A 150 1.47 10.81 -2.63
C ILE A 150 2.13 10.70 -1.26
N SER A 151 2.02 9.53 -0.64
CA SER A 151 2.68 9.21 0.63
C SER A 151 3.18 7.76 0.60
N GLY A 152 4.17 7.43 1.41
CA GLY A 152 4.65 6.06 1.48
C GLY A 152 5.77 5.86 2.47
N ILE A 153 6.12 4.60 2.68
CA ILE A 153 7.16 4.18 3.62
C ILE A 153 8.15 3.30 2.86
N LEU A 154 9.43 3.63 2.92
CA LEU A 154 10.50 2.72 2.53
C LEU A 154 11.17 2.16 3.77
N ASP A 155 11.92 1.08 3.59
CA ASP A 155 12.66 0.36 4.62
C ASP A 155 11.75 -0.20 5.73
N CYS A 156 10.51 -0.57 5.37
CA CYS A 156 9.48 -0.91 6.35
C CYS A 156 9.77 -2.22 7.11
N LYS A 157 10.45 -3.20 6.49
CA LYS A 157 10.72 -4.53 7.08
C LYS A 157 12.16 -5.02 6.93
N ASN A 158 13.08 -4.19 6.44
CA ASN A 158 14.50 -4.57 6.34
C ASN A 158 15.29 -4.10 7.57
N SER A 159 16.63 -4.13 7.55
CA SER A 159 17.45 -3.68 8.69
C SER A 159 17.65 -2.16 8.77
N ARG A 160 17.28 -1.38 7.76
CA ARG A 160 17.42 0.09 7.71
C ARG A 160 16.29 0.77 8.47
N THR A 161 16.47 2.00 8.95
CA THR A 161 15.38 2.71 9.66
C THR A 161 14.26 3.07 8.67
N PRO A 162 12.98 2.79 8.98
CA PRO A 162 11.87 3.13 8.11
C PRO A 162 11.82 4.64 7.88
N GLN A 163 11.56 5.02 6.64
CA GLN A 163 11.51 6.41 6.25
C GLN A 163 10.18 6.71 5.59
N PHE A 164 9.51 7.74 6.08
CA PHE A 164 8.25 8.22 5.51
C PHE A 164 8.55 9.26 4.43
N TYR A 165 7.85 9.15 3.31
CA TYR A 165 7.93 10.05 2.17
C TYR A 165 6.56 10.62 1.85
N SER A 166 6.55 11.86 1.39
CA SER A 166 5.34 12.54 0.97
C SER A 166 5.65 13.59 -0.08
N LEU A 167 4.87 13.62 -1.16
CA LEU A 167 5.04 14.59 -2.25
C LEU A 167 3.73 14.86 -2.99
N LEU A 168 3.66 16.00 -3.66
CA LEU A 168 2.55 16.39 -4.51
C LEU A 168 2.83 15.94 -5.95
N SER A 169 1.93 15.13 -6.52
CA SER A 169 2.11 14.58 -7.87
C SER A 169 2.32 15.66 -8.94
N SER A 170 1.67 16.82 -8.81
CA SER A 170 1.80 17.93 -9.75
C SER A 170 3.13 18.67 -9.70
N GLU A 171 3.88 18.53 -8.59
CA GLU A 171 5.19 19.19 -8.38
C GLU A 171 6.35 18.18 -8.41
N GLY A 172 6.06 16.88 -8.39
CA GLY A 172 7.05 15.82 -8.38
C GLY A 172 8.06 15.96 -7.23
N LEU A 173 9.32 15.65 -7.50
CA LEU A 173 10.41 15.68 -6.52
C LEU A 173 10.65 17.06 -5.88
N SER A 174 10.22 18.16 -6.52
CA SER A 174 10.40 19.51 -5.94
C SER A 174 9.57 19.73 -4.66
N SER A 175 8.51 18.94 -4.48
CA SER A 175 7.64 18.94 -3.30
C SER A 175 7.95 17.83 -2.30
N LEU A 176 9.01 17.05 -2.56
CA LEU A 176 9.38 15.88 -1.76
C LEU A 176 9.71 16.30 -0.34
N LYS A 177 8.99 15.71 0.60
CA LYS A 177 9.28 15.76 2.03
C LYS A 177 9.50 14.35 2.51
N SER A 178 10.47 14.19 3.40
CA SER A 178 10.69 12.91 4.05
C SER A 178 11.22 13.08 5.46
N PHE A 179 10.96 12.09 6.29
CA PHE A 179 11.48 12.07 7.65
C PHE A 179 11.60 10.64 8.17
N MET A 180 12.46 10.46 9.16
CA MET A 180 12.51 9.26 10.01
C MET A 180 11.95 9.60 11.40
N LEU A 181 11.29 8.65 12.06
CA LEU A 181 10.86 8.79 13.44
C LEU A 181 11.85 8.03 14.33
N ILE A 182 12.67 8.73 15.11
CA ILE A 182 13.72 8.13 15.92
C ILE A 182 13.58 8.65 17.35
N ASN A 183 13.47 7.74 18.32
CA ASN A 183 13.29 8.09 19.74
C ASN A 183 12.14 9.11 19.94
N ASN A 184 11.00 8.87 19.30
CA ASN A 184 9.79 9.68 19.34
C ASN A 184 9.98 11.12 18.82
N LYS A 185 11.01 11.35 18.01
CA LYS A 185 11.29 12.64 17.36
C LYS A 185 11.39 12.47 15.85
N SER A 186 10.73 13.37 15.13
CA SER A 186 10.86 13.46 13.68
C SER A 186 12.21 14.06 13.31
N LEU A 187 12.97 13.35 12.49
CA LEU A 187 14.20 13.80 11.85
C LEU A 187 13.90 14.05 10.37
N ASP A 188 13.93 15.32 9.95
CA ASP A 188 13.76 15.70 8.54
C ASP A 188 14.94 15.17 7.70
N THR A 189 14.62 14.45 6.64
CA THR A 189 15.57 13.82 5.72
C THR A 189 15.37 14.28 4.27
N SER A 190 14.59 15.35 4.07
CA SER A 190 14.16 15.79 2.74
C SER A 190 15.32 16.24 1.85
N LYS A 191 16.43 16.75 2.42
CA LYS A 191 17.57 17.25 1.65
C LYS A 191 18.50 16.13 1.17
N GLU A 192 18.52 15.02 1.90
CA GLU A 192 19.31 13.83 1.62
C GLU A 192 18.64 12.96 0.54
N ASN A 193 17.34 13.12 0.35
CA ASN A 193 16.55 12.34 -0.60
C ASN A 193 16.21 13.19 -1.82
N VAL A 194 17.06 13.11 -2.84
CA VAL A 194 16.85 13.79 -4.13
C VAL A 194 16.07 12.94 -5.13
N THR A 195 15.82 11.66 -4.82
CA THR A 195 15.07 10.72 -5.65
C THR A 195 14.08 9.94 -4.80
N LEU A 196 13.06 9.39 -5.46
CA LEU A 196 12.15 8.42 -4.88
C LEU A 196 12.08 7.20 -5.81
N PRO A 197 12.49 6.00 -5.35
CA PRO A 197 12.38 4.78 -6.13
C PRO A 197 10.97 4.58 -6.71
N SER A 198 10.90 4.10 -7.95
CA SER A 198 9.66 3.83 -8.70
C SER A 198 8.74 5.01 -9.02
N LEU A 199 9.05 6.24 -8.58
CA LEU A 199 8.20 7.41 -8.77
C LEU A 199 7.95 7.72 -10.25
N ASP A 200 8.97 7.63 -11.11
CA ASP A 200 8.83 7.96 -12.53
C ASP A 200 7.84 7.03 -13.24
N SER A 201 7.94 5.73 -12.98
CA SER A 201 7.05 4.72 -13.56
C SER A 201 5.64 4.80 -12.99
N ALA A 202 5.51 5.05 -11.67
CA ALA A 202 4.21 5.28 -11.04
C ALA A 202 3.52 6.54 -11.59
N THR A 203 4.28 7.63 -11.79
CA THR A 203 3.76 8.89 -12.35
C THR A 203 3.33 8.71 -13.80
N GLN A 204 4.13 8.03 -14.62
CA GLN A 204 3.74 7.70 -16.00
C GLN A 204 2.49 6.83 -16.05
N PHE A 205 2.33 5.89 -15.11
CA PHE A 205 1.11 5.09 -15.00
C PHE A 205 -0.09 5.94 -14.59
N ILE A 206 0.05 6.83 -13.60
CA ILE A 206 -0.98 7.79 -13.20
C ILE A 206 -1.43 8.61 -14.42
N ASN A 207 -0.48 9.20 -15.14
CA ASN A 207 -0.75 9.97 -16.36
C ASN A 207 -1.48 9.12 -17.41
N LEU A 208 -1.08 7.86 -17.59
CA LEU A 208 -1.74 6.93 -18.51
C LEU A 208 -3.20 6.68 -18.12
N ILE A 209 -3.54 6.59 -16.83
CA ILE A 209 -4.93 6.43 -16.36
C ILE A 209 -5.73 7.72 -16.56
N GLU A 210 -5.16 8.87 -16.22
CA GLU A 210 -5.83 10.18 -16.35
C GLU A 210 -6.04 10.62 -17.80
N PHE A 211 -5.21 10.11 -18.73
CA PHE A 211 -5.32 10.46 -20.14
C PHE A 211 -6.69 10.08 -20.72
N GLN A 212 -7.23 10.94 -21.58
CA GLN A 212 -8.62 10.83 -22.04
C GLN A 212 -8.90 9.60 -22.90
N TYR A 213 -7.86 9.05 -23.54
CA TYR A 213 -7.89 7.83 -24.31
C TYR A 213 -6.71 6.94 -23.90
N LEU A 214 -6.68 5.70 -24.36
CA LEU A 214 -5.49 4.87 -24.23
C LEU A 214 -4.65 5.06 -25.50
N PRO A 215 -3.36 5.44 -25.40
CA PRO A 215 -2.50 5.58 -26.57
C PRO A 215 -2.28 4.22 -27.23
N ASP A 216 -2.03 4.23 -28.55
CA ASP A 216 -1.73 3.00 -29.32
C ASP A 216 -0.42 2.36 -28.83
N ASP A 217 0.58 3.20 -28.52
CA ASP A 217 1.85 2.78 -27.94
C ASP A 217 1.87 3.06 -26.44
N LEU A 218 2.01 2.00 -25.64
CA LEU A 218 2.15 2.10 -24.19
C LEU A 218 3.56 2.60 -23.80
N PRO A 219 3.68 3.37 -22.71
CA PRO A 219 4.98 3.79 -22.21
C PRO A 219 5.83 2.58 -21.79
N GLY A 220 7.15 2.70 -21.90
CA GLY A 220 8.15 1.66 -21.55
C GLY A 220 8.29 1.41 -20.04
N ILE A 221 7.20 1.49 -19.29
CA ILE A 221 7.13 1.29 -17.83
C ILE A 221 6.68 -0.11 -17.44
N PHE A 222 6.27 -0.95 -18.39
CA PHE A 222 5.84 -2.32 -18.12
C PHE A 222 6.98 -3.30 -18.35
N THR A 223 7.05 -4.33 -17.51
CA THR A 223 7.94 -5.47 -17.75
C THR A 223 7.51 -6.21 -19.02
N SER A 224 8.47 -6.80 -19.75
CA SER A 224 8.17 -7.65 -20.91
C SER A 224 7.41 -8.93 -20.56
N THR A 225 7.41 -9.30 -19.27
CA THR A 225 6.77 -10.49 -18.71
C THR A 225 5.46 -10.21 -17.99
N ILE A 226 4.92 -8.98 -18.05
CA ILE A 226 3.64 -8.65 -17.43
C ILE A 226 2.53 -9.58 -17.93
N ASP A 227 1.71 -10.08 -17.00
CA ASP A 227 0.57 -10.91 -17.36
C ASP A 227 -0.42 -10.14 -18.25
N LYS A 228 -0.90 -10.79 -19.31
CA LYS A 228 -1.81 -10.17 -20.27
C LYS A 228 -3.14 -9.78 -19.65
N ASN A 229 -3.65 -10.54 -18.67
CA ASN A 229 -4.90 -10.19 -18.01
C ASN A 229 -4.71 -8.96 -17.12
N ASN A 230 -3.59 -8.87 -16.39
CA ASN A 230 -3.24 -7.67 -15.63
C ASN A 230 -3.16 -6.43 -16.54
N LEU A 231 -2.47 -6.55 -17.67
CA LEU A 231 -2.36 -5.44 -18.62
C LEU A 231 -3.72 -5.09 -19.26
N SER A 232 -4.54 -6.12 -19.56
CA SER A 232 -5.86 -5.95 -20.20
C SER A 232 -6.79 -5.01 -19.42
N LEU A 233 -6.59 -4.87 -18.12
CA LEU A 233 -7.34 -3.96 -17.26
C LEU A 233 -7.38 -2.53 -17.82
N LEU A 234 -6.28 -2.05 -18.44
CA LEU A 234 -6.20 -0.73 -19.04
C LEU A 234 -7.28 -0.49 -20.11
N TRP A 235 -7.59 -1.50 -20.92
CA TRP A 235 -8.63 -1.44 -21.95
C TRP A 235 -10.04 -1.65 -21.40
N THR A 236 -10.17 -2.19 -20.19
CA THR A 236 -11.48 -2.32 -19.52
C THR A 236 -11.93 -1.03 -18.83
N LEU A 237 -11.04 -0.03 -18.73
CA LEU A 237 -11.41 1.30 -18.27
C LEU A 237 -12.27 1.95 -19.36
N ASP A 238 -13.56 2.14 -19.07
CA ASP A 238 -14.49 2.84 -19.96
C ASP A 238 -14.16 4.33 -20.02
N LYS A 239 -13.09 4.66 -20.73
CA LYS A 239 -12.60 6.03 -20.94
C LYS A 239 -13.44 6.80 -21.95
N GLU A 240 -14.33 6.13 -22.68
CA GLU A 240 -15.28 6.80 -23.57
C GLU A 240 -16.37 7.53 -22.77
N ASN A 241 -16.91 6.88 -21.73
CA ASN A 241 -17.97 7.46 -20.91
C ASN A 241 -17.46 8.10 -19.61
N TYR A 242 -16.29 7.72 -19.10
CA TYR A 242 -15.76 8.23 -17.83
C TYR A 242 -14.41 8.93 -17.98
N SER A 243 -14.16 9.89 -17.09
CA SER A 243 -12.82 10.44 -16.81
C SER A 243 -12.32 9.91 -15.47
N TYR A 244 -11.00 9.78 -15.36
CA TYR A 244 -10.33 9.35 -14.14
C TYR A 244 -9.38 10.47 -13.70
N THR A 245 -9.49 10.94 -12.47
CA THR A 245 -8.63 12.00 -11.92
C THR A 245 -7.92 11.50 -10.68
N PHE A 246 -6.61 11.63 -10.63
CA PHE A 246 -5.80 11.13 -9.53
C PHE A 246 -6.14 11.85 -8.22
N GLN A 247 -6.46 11.06 -7.19
CA GLN A 247 -6.80 11.58 -5.86
C GLN A 247 -5.64 11.43 -4.89
N ASN A 248 -5.12 10.20 -4.73
CA ASN A 248 -3.99 9.93 -3.86
C ASN A 248 -3.25 8.63 -4.20
N ALA A 249 -2.08 8.46 -3.58
CA ALA A 249 -1.36 7.20 -3.54
C ALA A 249 -0.75 6.91 -2.17
N PHE A 250 -0.68 5.62 -1.84
CA PHE A 250 0.13 5.10 -0.75
C PHE A 250 1.05 3.98 -1.25
N PHE A 251 2.35 4.02 -0.93
CA PHE A 251 3.29 2.98 -1.36
C PHE A 251 4.15 2.44 -0.22
N TYR A 252 4.64 1.20 -0.39
CA TYR A 252 5.72 0.65 0.41
C TYR A 252 6.58 -0.34 -0.37
N ASP A 253 7.81 -0.53 0.10
CA ASP A 253 8.71 -1.57 -0.37
C ASP A 253 8.48 -2.91 0.36
N TYR A 254 8.69 -4.02 -0.32
CA TYR A 254 8.45 -5.35 0.28
C TYR A 254 9.48 -6.42 -0.11
N ARG A 255 10.39 -6.10 -1.03
CA ARG A 255 11.60 -6.88 -1.31
C ARG A 255 12.77 -5.92 -1.47
N TRP A 256 13.95 -6.39 -1.11
CA TRP A 256 15.19 -5.63 -1.15
C TRP A 256 16.28 -6.46 -1.83
N ASN A 257 17.24 -5.80 -2.46
CA ASN A 257 18.45 -6.44 -2.96
C ASN A 257 19.46 -6.65 -1.81
N ASP A 258 20.59 -7.29 -2.11
CA ASP A 258 21.64 -7.59 -1.12
C ASP A 258 22.27 -6.32 -0.50
N SER A 259 22.18 -5.18 -1.19
CA SER A 259 22.61 -3.87 -0.68
C SER A 259 21.58 -3.25 0.28
N GLY A 260 20.40 -3.87 0.45
CA GLY A 260 19.30 -3.37 1.25
C GLY A 260 18.48 -2.28 0.55
N GLU A 261 18.66 -2.06 -0.75
CA GLU A 261 17.83 -1.14 -1.53
C GLU A 261 16.54 -1.83 -1.98
N PRO A 262 15.42 -1.10 -2.12
CA PRO A 262 14.18 -1.70 -2.60
C PRO A 262 14.39 -2.38 -3.97
N SER A 263 13.85 -3.58 -4.13
CA SER A 263 13.80 -4.30 -5.41
C SER A 263 12.36 -4.53 -5.86
N SER A 264 11.39 -4.48 -4.93
CA SER A 264 9.97 -4.49 -5.25
C SER A 264 9.23 -3.48 -4.38
N ILE A 265 8.42 -2.64 -5.03
CA ILE A 265 7.60 -1.59 -4.42
C ILE A 265 6.18 -1.75 -4.92
N ARG A 266 5.21 -1.65 -4.01
CA ARG A 266 3.80 -1.67 -4.37
C ARG A 266 3.18 -0.31 -4.10
N TRP A 267 2.33 0.13 -5.01
CA TRP A 267 1.57 1.37 -4.91
C TRP A 267 0.07 1.07 -4.91
N ARG A 268 -0.66 1.67 -3.97
CA ARG A 268 -2.11 1.82 -4.02
C ARG A 268 -2.43 3.20 -4.58
N LEU A 269 -3.03 3.24 -5.76
CA LEU A 269 -3.43 4.45 -6.45
C LEU A 269 -4.94 4.60 -6.38
N SER A 270 -5.42 5.79 -6.05
CA SER A 270 -6.85 6.13 -6.06
C SER A 270 -7.14 7.20 -7.09
N PHE A 271 -8.23 7.00 -7.82
CA PHE A 271 -8.73 7.89 -8.84
C PHE A 271 -10.22 8.18 -8.62
N GLU A 272 -10.61 9.43 -8.79
CA GLU A 272 -12.01 9.80 -8.97
C GLU A 272 -12.46 9.36 -10.36
N LYS A 273 -13.39 8.42 -10.43
CA LYS A 273 -14.12 8.08 -11.65
C LYS A 273 -15.34 8.98 -11.75
N SER A 274 -15.40 9.80 -12.80
CA SER A 274 -16.49 10.75 -13.07
C SER A 274 -17.15 10.48 -14.42
N ASP A 275 -18.49 10.48 -14.47
CA ASP A 275 -19.26 10.40 -15.73
C ASP A 275 -19.08 11.68 -16.54
N LYS A 276 -18.69 11.56 -17.82
CA LYS A 276 -18.52 12.70 -18.74
C LYS A 276 -19.85 13.34 -19.16
N LYS A 277 -20.97 12.63 -19.04
CA LYS A 277 -22.31 13.04 -19.50
C LYS A 277 -23.27 13.40 -18.35
N GLY A 278 -22.88 13.17 -17.10
CA GLY A 278 -23.74 13.31 -15.92
C GLY A 278 -23.53 14.58 -15.09
N SER A 279 -24.52 14.94 -14.26
CA SER A 279 -24.34 15.88 -13.13
C SER A 279 -23.54 15.20 -12.00
N ASN A 280 -23.11 15.96 -10.98
CA ASN A 280 -22.24 15.54 -9.86
C ASN A 280 -22.61 14.21 -9.13
N ALA A 281 -23.74 13.57 -9.42
CA ALA A 281 -24.18 12.30 -8.87
C ALA A 281 -23.45 11.04 -9.43
N GLY A 282 -22.61 11.18 -10.46
CA GLY A 282 -21.92 10.07 -11.13
C GLY A 282 -20.48 9.78 -10.68
N LYS A 283 -20.07 10.22 -9.49
CA LYS A 283 -18.68 10.10 -9.00
C LYS A 283 -18.46 8.88 -8.11
N SER A 284 -17.33 8.19 -8.27
CA SER A 284 -16.93 7.03 -7.45
C SER A 284 -15.40 6.91 -7.34
N GLU A 285 -14.90 6.13 -6.38
CA GLU A 285 -13.47 5.82 -6.26
C GLU A 285 -13.10 4.61 -7.14
N LEU A 286 -12.08 4.73 -7.98
CA LEU A 286 -11.38 3.62 -8.63
C LEU A 286 -10.05 3.43 -7.90
N VAL A 287 -9.79 2.21 -7.42
CA VAL A 287 -8.53 1.88 -6.75
C VAL A 287 -7.77 0.85 -7.55
N LEU A 288 -6.52 1.16 -7.86
CA LEU A 288 -5.58 0.29 -8.57
C LEU A 288 -4.36 0.01 -7.69
N LEU A 289 -3.97 -1.25 -7.58
CA LEU A 289 -2.69 -1.67 -7.03
C LEU A 289 -1.74 -1.94 -8.19
N ILE A 290 -0.54 -1.38 -8.13
CA ILE A 290 0.55 -1.72 -9.06
C ILE A 290 1.77 -2.20 -8.29
N ASP A 291 2.39 -3.25 -8.79
CA ASP A 291 3.68 -3.74 -8.31
C ASP A 291 4.76 -3.34 -9.30
N LEU A 292 5.83 -2.74 -8.80
CA LEU A 292 6.99 -2.38 -9.58
C LEU A 292 8.21 -3.16 -9.08
N ASN A 293 8.91 -3.80 -10.00
CA ASN A 293 10.20 -4.44 -9.73
C ASN A 293 11.33 -3.64 -10.36
N LEU A 294 12.48 -3.62 -9.69
CA LEU A 294 13.71 -3.13 -10.26
C LEU A 294 14.15 -4.07 -11.39
N ASP A 295 14.17 -3.56 -12.63
CA ASP A 295 14.78 -4.22 -13.77
C ASP A 295 16.30 -4.05 -13.68
N GLN A 296 17.03 -5.17 -13.70
CA GLN A 296 18.49 -5.16 -13.58
C GLN A 296 19.20 -4.69 -14.85
N ILE A 297 18.51 -4.67 -16.00
CA ILE A 297 19.11 -4.31 -17.28
C ILE A 297 19.22 -2.79 -17.41
N ASP A 298 18.14 -2.07 -17.11
CA ASP A 298 18.08 -0.61 -17.26
C ASP A 298 18.07 0.14 -15.92
N SER A 299 18.19 -0.59 -14.79
CA SER A 299 18.16 -0.06 -13.42
C SER A 299 16.92 0.80 -13.14
N SER A 300 15.81 0.53 -13.83
CA SER A 300 14.55 1.25 -13.66
C SER A 300 13.48 0.35 -13.06
N TYR A 301 12.52 0.95 -12.37
CA TYR A 301 11.40 0.20 -11.83
C TYR A 301 10.34 0.00 -12.91
N LYS A 302 9.94 -1.25 -13.16
CA LYS A 302 8.92 -1.60 -14.15
C LYS A 302 7.72 -2.27 -13.50
N ILE A 303 6.53 -1.93 -13.97
CA ILE A 303 5.26 -2.50 -13.54
C ILE A 303 5.20 -3.96 -14.00
N ASN A 304 5.02 -4.86 -13.04
CA ASN A 304 4.87 -6.31 -13.28
C ASN A 304 3.43 -6.80 -13.12
N SER A 305 2.59 -6.04 -12.42
CA SER A 305 1.24 -6.44 -12.04
C SER A 305 0.39 -5.20 -11.81
N ILE A 306 -0.88 -5.31 -12.20
CA ILE A 306 -1.92 -4.29 -12.04
C ILE A 306 -3.16 -5.02 -11.54
N GLN A 307 -3.74 -4.55 -10.45
CA GLN A 307 -4.92 -5.15 -9.85
C GLN A 307 -5.93 -4.06 -9.53
N LYS A 308 -7.20 -4.29 -9.85
CA LYS A 308 -8.30 -3.42 -9.42
C LYS A 308 -8.84 -3.92 -8.09
N ILE A 309 -8.95 -3.03 -7.09
CA ILE A 309 -9.67 -3.36 -5.85
C ILE A 309 -11.15 -3.05 -6.08
N SER A 310 -12.00 -4.06 -5.85
CA SER A 310 -13.47 -3.96 -5.89
C SER A 310 -14.04 -3.40 -4.61
#